data_AF-A0A3B6MST8-F1
#
_entry.id   AF-A0A3B6MST8-F1
#
_cell.length_a   1.000
_cell.length_b   1.000
_cell.length_c   1.000
_cell.angle_alpha   90.00
_cell.angle_beta   90.00
_cell.angle_gamma   90.00
#
_symmetry.space_group_name_H-M   'P 1'
#
loop_
_entity.id
_entity.type
_entity.pdbx_description
1 polymer ?
#
loop_
_entity_poly.entity_id
_entity_poly.type
_entity_poly.pdbx_seq_one_letter_code
_entity_poly.pdbx_strand_id
1 'polypeptide(L)'
;MPPPSSVALKYALNVDEITDLDLEDDTEEQASPTIASGSKVRLGITIPEKNKIPKTAQVMQEEIRKISSIAHASHTLFQSFLQKDETTSVSSTMDLVHACDAIEGTDEDFIATELFIKREQREMFLHMTADSRKGCCVGGLTSNVIR
;
A
#
# COMPACT_ATOMS: atom_id res chain seq x y z
N MET A 1 -0.13 -5.88 -23.61
CA MET A 1 -0.95 -4.65 -23.56
C MET A 1 -0.07 -3.52 -23.03
N PRO A 2 0.01 -2.36 -23.70
CA PRO A 2 0.71 -1.20 -23.14
C PRO A 2 -0.08 -0.62 -21.95
N PRO A 3 0.56 0.07 -20.99
CA PRO A 3 -0.15 0.73 -19.90
C PRO A 3 -0.96 1.91 -20.43
N PRO A 4 -2.12 2.23 -19.82
CA PRO A 4 -2.88 3.42 -20.19
C PRO A 4 -2.03 4.68 -19.91
N SER A 5 -1.87 5.50 -20.95
CA SER A 5 -1.16 6.78 -20.90
C SER A 5 -1.81 7.73 -19.88
N SER A 6 -0.96 8.43 -19.12
CA SER A 6 -1.28 9.46 -18.11
C SER A 6 -2.25 10.56 -18.58
N VAL A 7 -2.52 10.66 -19.88
CA VAL A 7 -3.42 11.65 -20.48
C VAL A 7 -4.89 11.38 -20.14
N ALA A 8 -5.27 10.12 -19.90
CA ALA A 8 -6.68 9.76 -19.65
C ALA A 8 -7.24 10.25 -18.30
N LEU A 9 -6.39 10.58 -17.31
CA LEU A 9 -6.84 11.03 -15.99
C LEU A 9 -7.19 12.53 -15.94
N LYS A 10 -6.81 13.32 -16.95
CA LYS A 10 -7.04 14.77 -16.97
C LYS A 10 -8.50 15.16 -17.25
N TYR A 11 -9.27 14.27 -17.87
CA TYR A 11 -10.68 14.54 -18.22
C TYR A 11 -11.69 14.17 -17.13
N ALA A 12 -11.26 13.49 -16.05
CA ALA A 12 -12.17 13.03 -15.00
C ALA A 12 -12.39 14.06 -13.87
N LEU A 13 -11.54 15.09 -13.79
CA LEU A 13 -11.63 16.13 -12.78
C LEU A 13 -11.59 17.48 -13.50
N ASN A 14 -12.77 18.02 -13.81
CA ASN A 14 -12.88 19.39 -14.31
C ASN A 14 -12.65 20.36 -13.14
N VAL A 15 -11.37 20.65 -12.84
CA VAL A 15 -10.97 21.55 -11.74
C VAL A 15 -11.30 23.03 -12.05
N ASP A 16 -11.64 23.34 -13.30
CA ASP A 16 -11.92 24.71 -13.76
C ASP A 16 -13.36 25.19 -13.45
N GLU A 17 -14.19 24.38 -12.80
CA GLU A 17 -15.59 24.70 -12.43
C GLU A 17 -15.76 24.83 -10.90
N ILE A 18 -14.82 25.51 -10.23
CA ILE A 18 -15.03 25.96 -8.86
C ILE A 18 -15.29 27.46 -8.97
N THR A 19 -16.55 27.85 -8.94
CA THR A 19 -16.93 29.26 -8.90
C THR A 19 -16.64 29.79 -7.51
N ASP A 20 -15.64 30.67 -7.38
CA ASP A 20 -15.43 31.47 -6.18
C ASP A 20 -16.66 32.36 -5.99
N LEU A 21 -17.51 32.01 -5.03
CA LEU A 21 -18.60 32.88 -4.61
C LEU A 21 -18.00 34.02 -3.79
N ASP A 22 -17.68 35.11 -4.49
CA ASP A 22 -17.30 36.37 -3.89
C ASP A 22 -18.48 36.86 -3.03
N LEU A 23 -18.27 36.89 -1.71
CA LEU A 23 -19.23 37.41 -0.75
C LEU A 23 -18.96 38.91 -0.59
N GLU A 24 -19.42 39.70 -1.54
CA GLU A 24 -19.40 41.16 -1.44
C GLU A 24 -20.75 41.70 -0.92
N ASP A 25 -20.68 42.13 0.34
CA ASP A 25 -21.20 43.38 0.93
C ASP A 25 -22.69 43.74 0.82
N ASP A 26 -23.35 43.87 1.99
CA ASP A 26 -24.19 45.05 2.24
C ASP A 26 -24.28 45.35 3.75
N THR A 27 -23.51 46.35 4.16
CA THR A 27 -23.70 47.14 5.39
C THR A 27 -25.11 47.71 5.47
N GLU A 28 -25.82 47.57 6.61
CA GLU A 28 -26.51 48.67 7.33
C GLU A 28 -26.92 48.17 8.74
N GLU A 29 -26.23 48.65 9.78
CA GLU A 29 -26.72 48.59 11.16
C GLU A 29 -27.87 49.60 11.33
N GLN A 30 -29.11 49.11 11.50
CA GLN A 30 -30.23 49.92 11.97
C GLN A 30 -30.98 49.20 13.11
N ALA A 31 -31.37 50.01 14.10
CA ALA A 31 -31.67 49.70 15.50
C ALA A 31 -32.84 48.71 15.79
N SER A 32 -32.75 48.04 16.96
CA SER A 32 -33.83 47.31 17.64
C SER A 32 -35.00 48.21 18.07
N PRO A 33 -36.25 47.69 18.15
CA PRO A 33 -36.76 47.27 19.48
C PRO A 33 -37.70 46.03 19.52
N THR A 34 -37.50 45.20 20.55
CA THR A 34 -38.48 44.67 21.54
C THR A 34 -39.68 43.77 21.14
N ILE A 35 -39.58 42.50 21.58
CA ILE A 35 -40.57 41.55 22.16
C ILE A 35 -41.86 41.18 21.38
N ALA A 36 -42.03 39.88 21.04
CA ALA A 36 -43.10 39.01 21.61
C ALA A 36 -43.05 37.54 21.14
N SER A 37 -43.03 36.66 22.14
CA SER A 37 -43.46 35.26 22.23
C SER A 37 -44.28 34.66 21.08
N GLY A 38 -43.88 33.48 20.60
CA GLY A 38 -44.82 32.52 20.01
C GLY A 38 -44.17 31.39 19.21
N SER A 39 -44.50 30.15 19.58
CA SER A 39 -44.26 28.89 18.82
C SER A 39 -42.86 28.27 18.90
N LYS A 40 -42.65 27.48 19.96
CA LYS A 40 -41.73 26.34 19.94
C LYS A 40 -42.23 25.35 18.86
N VAL A 41 -41.73 25.45 17.64
CA VAL A 41 -41.69 24.29 16.73
C VAL A 41 -40.59 23.37 17.26
N ARG A 42 -40.90 22.60 18.31
CA ARG A 42 -40.15 21.40 18.62
C ARG A 42 -40.44 20.44 17.48
N LEU A 43 -39.58 20.47 16.47
CA LEU A 43 -39.51 19.45 15.43
C LEU A 43 -39.35 18.12 16.15
N GLY A 44 -40.46 17.42 16.33
CA GLY A 44 -40.51 16.13 16.99
C GLY A 44 -39.69 15.15 16.18
N ILE A 45 -38.43 14.96 16.59
CA ILE A 45 -37.69 13.75 16.26
C ILE A 45 -38.50 12.63 16.91
N THR A 46 -39.36 12.01 16.11
CA THR A 46 -40.06 10.81 16.52
C THR A 46 -39.01 9.72 16.51
N ILE A 47 -38.40 9.45 17.67
CA ILE A 47 -37.47 8.34 17.86
C ILE A 47 -38.31 7.07 17.67
N PRO A 48 -38.08 6.26 16.62
CA PRO A 48 -38.78 5.00 16.51
C PRO A 48 -38.23 4.08 17.60
N GLU A 49 -38.98 3.90 18.69
CA GLU A 49 -38.91 2.67 19.49
C GLU A 49 -39.20 1.52 18.53
N LYS A 50 -38.17 0.87 17.97
CA LYS A 50 -37.89 -0.60 17.85
C LYS A 50 -36.48 -0.70 17.31
N ASN A 51 -35.66 -1.56 17.90
CA ASN A 51 -34.24 -1.83 17.60
C ASN A 51 -33.95 -2.28 16.15
N LYS A 52 -34.24 -1.46 15.15
CA LYS A 52 -33.97 -1.76 13.73
C LYS A 52 -33.01 -0.72 13.18
N ILE A 53 -31.78 -1.17 12.92
CA ILE A 53 -30.77 -0.37 12.23
C ILE A 53 -31.39 0.12 10.90
N PRO A 54 -31.38 1.43 10.61
CA PRO A 54 -31.88 1.97 9.35
C PRO A 54 -31.24 1.26 8.16
N LYS A 55 -32.01 0.93 7.11
CA LYS A 55 -31.48 0.25 5.90
C LYS A 55 -30.26 0.97 5.31
N THR A 56 -30.26 2.30 5.30
CA THR A 56 -29.11 3.11 4.87
C THR A 56 -27.87 2.86 5.73
N ALA A 57 -28.02 2.76 7.05
CA ALA A 57 -26.90 2.47 7.95
C ALA A 57 -26.34 1.06 7.72
N GLN A 58 -27.17 0.09 7.37
CA GLN A 58 -26.70 -1.27 7.02
C GLN A 58 -25.90 -1.26 5.71
N VAL A 59 -26.37 -0.54 4.69
CA VAL A 59 -25.64 -0.39 3.42
C VAL A 59 -24.31 0.32 3.65
N MET A 60 -24.30 1.41 4.43
CA MET A 60 -23.05 2.11 4.78
C MET A 60 -22.06 1.19 5.49
N GLN A 61 -22.52 0.39 6.46
CA GLN A 61 -21.66 -0.55 7.18
C GLN A 61 -21.06 -1.61 6.25
N GLU A 62 -21.84 -2.11 5.29
CA GLU A 62 -21.37 -3.08 4.30
C GLU A 62 -20.31 -2.47 3.37
N GLU A 63 -20.53 -1.25 2.88
CA GLU A 63 -19.53 -0.57 2.04
C GLU A 63 -18.24 -0.25 2.81
N ILE A 64 -18.33 0.18 4.08
CA ILE A 64 -17.16 0.38 4.95
C ILE A 64 -16.40 -0.94 5.14
N ARG A 65 -17.11 -2.06 5.32
CA ARG A 65 -16.50 -3.38 5.45
C ARG A 65 -15.74 -3.78 4.18
N LYS A 66 -16.33 -3.55 3.00
CA LYS A 66 -15.66 -3.81 1.72
C LYS A 66 -14.39 -2.97 1.58
N ILE A 67 -14.47 -1.68 1.89
CA ILE A 67 -13.31 -0.78 1.87
C ILE A 67 -12.22 -1.29 2.82
N SER A 68 -12.58 -1.69 4.04
CA SER A 68 -11.63 -2.25 5.01
C SER A 68 -10.97 -3.53 4.49
N SER A 69 -11.75 -4.43 3.89
CA SER A 69 -11.22 -5.66 3.30
C SER A 69 -10.24 -5.37 2.15
N ILE A 70 -10.57 -4.42 1.28
CA ILE A 70 -9.70 -4.02 0.17
C ILE A 70 -8.43 -3.37 0.72
N ALA A 71 -8.55 -2.46 1.69
CA ALA A 71 -7.40 -1.81 2.31
C ALA A 71 -6.45 -2.84 2.96
N HIS A 72 -7.00 -3.84 3.64
CA HIS A 72 -6.21 -4.92 4.23
C HIS A 72 -5.52 -5.80 3.17
N ALA A 73 -6.25 -6.18 2.12
CA ALA A 73 -5.69 -6.95 1.01
C ALA A 73 -4.57 -6.17 0.31
N SER A 74 -4.80 -4.90 -0.01
CA SER A 74 -3.80 -4.01 -0.60
C SER A 74 -2.56 -3.85 0.29
N HIS A 75 -2.75 -3.69 1.60
CA HIS A 75 -1.64 -3.63 2.55
C HIS A 75 -0.84 -4.93 2.55
N THR A 76 -1.51 -6.07 2.58
CA THR A 76 -0.86 -7.39 2.57
C THR A 76 -0.07 -7.62 1.28
N LEU A 77 -0.65 -7.27 0.13
CA LEU A 77 0.01 -7.39 -1.17
C LEU A 77 1.24 -6.48 -1.26
N PHE A 78 1.14 -5.24 -0.78
CA PHE A 78 2.24 -4.29 -0.77
C PHE A 78 3.38 -4.77 0.14
N GLN A 79 3.05 -5.26 1.35
CA GLN A 79 4.04 -5.84 2.26
C GLN A 79 4.73 -7.06 1.66
N SER A 80 3.97 -7.95 1.01
CA SER A 80 4.53 -9.12 0.32
C SER A 80 5.46 -8.72 -0.84
N PHE A 81 5.10 -7.69 -1.60
CA PHE A 81 5.93 -7.15 -2.67
C PHE A 81 7.26 -6.61 -2.12
N LEU A 82 7.23 -5.83 -1.03
CA LEU A 82 8.44 -5.32 -0.38
C LEU A 82 9.31 -6.43 0.22
N GLN A 83 8.70 -7.42 0.88
CA GLN A 83 9.44 -8.57 1.41
C GLN A 83 10.16 -9.36 0.32
N LYS A 84 9.57 -9.46 -0.88
CA LYS A 84 10.24 -10.12 -2.01
C LYS A 84 11.56 -9.41 -2.34
N ASP A 85 11.58 -8.08 -2.40
CA ASP A 85 12.81 -7.33 -2.66
C ASP A 85 13.83 -7.52 -1.52
N GLU A 86 13.41 -7.52 -0.26
CA GLU A 86 14.30 -7.76 0.89
C GLU A 86 14.91 -9.17 0.88
N THR A 87 14.12 -10.21 0.59
CA THR A 87 14.63 -11.59 0.42
C THR A 87 15.55 -11.76 -0.79
N THR A 88 15.54 -10.79 -1.72
CA THR A 88 16.45 -10.72 -2.87
C THR A 88 17.58 -9.72 -2.67
N SER A 89 17.80 -9.22 -1.44
CA SER A 89 18.95 -8.36 -1.15
C SER A 89 20.25 -9.15 -1.19
N VAL A 90 21.37 -8.46 -1.39
CA VAL A 90 22.71 -9.08 -1.32
C VAL A 90 22.93 -9.68 0.06
N SER A 91 22.61 -8.94 1.13
CA SER A 91 22.75 -9.39 2.51
C SER A 91 21.97 -10.67 2.77
N SER A 92 20.68 -10.70 2.45
CA SER A 92 19.85 -11.89 2.66
C SER A 92 20.33 -13.08 1.82
N THR A 93 20.96 -12.84 0.67
CA THR A 93 21.54 -13.90 -0.16
C THR A 93 22.83 -14.43 0.45
N MET A 94 23.68 -13.56 0.99
CA MET A 94 24.92 -13.96 1.68
C MET A 94 24.64 -14.76 2.95
N ASP A 95 23.59 -14.42 3.71
CA ASP A 95 23.16 -15.24 4.87
C ASP A 95 22.87 -16.70 4.47
N LEU A 96 22.30 -16.90 3.27
CA LEU A 96 22.00 -18.23 2.72
C LEU A 96 23.26 -18.95 2.22
N VAL A 97 24.26 -18.20 1.76
CA VAL A 97 25.58 -18.74 1.36
C VAL A 97 26.33 -19.23 2.59
N HIS A 98 26.33 -18.47 3.68
CA HIS A 98 26.91 -18.88 4.96
C HIS A 98 26.17 -20.06 5.59
N ALA A 99 24.84 -20.11 5.45
CA ALA A 99 24.05 -21.28 5.82
C ALA A 99 24.35 -22.54 4.98
N CYS A 100 25.07 -22.39 3.87
CA CYS A 100 25.59 -23.47 3.03
C CYS A 100 27.08 -23.74 3.27
N ASP A 101 27.58 -23.43 4.46
CA ASP A 101 28.95 -23.71 4.95
C ASP A 101 30.07 -22.90 4.27
N ALA A 102 29.74 -21.82 3.56
CA ALA A 102 30.75 -20.83 3.17
C ALA A 102 31.22 -20.06 4.41
N ILE A 103 32.55 -20.01 4.63
CA ILE A 103 33.16 -19.33 5.77
C ILE A 103 33.58 -17.93 5.34
N GLU A 104 33.27 -16.92 6.15
CA GLU A 104 33.65 -15.54 5.88
C GLU A 104 35.17 -15.42 5.64
N GLY A 105 35.54 -14.72 4.57
CA GLY A 105 36.93 -14.51 4.18
C GLY A 105 37.59 -15.66 3.41
N THR A 106 36.86 -16.71 3.01
CA THR A 106 37.35 -17.68 2.02
C THR A 106 37.15 -17.21 0.59
N ASP A 107 37.77 -17.91 -0.36
CA ASP A 107 37.59 -17.63 -1.79
C ASP A 107 36.12 -17.77 -2.21
N GLU A 108 35.39 -18.73 -1.63
CA GLU A 108 33.96 -18.92 -1.89
C GLU A 108 33.11 -17.74 -1.42
N ASP A 109 33.41 -17.19 -0.25
CA ASP A 109 32.73 -16.01 0.31
C ASP A 109 33.00 -14.75 -0.52
N PHE A 110 34.25 -14.58 -0.97
CA PHE A 110 34.63 -13.49 -1.86
C PHE A 110 33.95 -13.61 -3.24
N ILE A 111 33.98 -14.80 -3.86
CA ILE A 111 33.32 -15.05 -5.15
C ILE A 111 31.80 -14.85 -5.03
N ALA A 112 31.18 -15.31 -3.95
CA ALA A 112 29.76 -15.12 -3.70
C ALA A 112 29.40 -13.63 -3.59
N THR A 113 30.21 -12.85 -2.86
CA THR A 113 30.03 -11.40 -2.73
C THR A 113 30.04 -10.71 -4.10
N GLU A 114 31.01 -11.03 -4.95
CA GLU A 114 31.12 -10.46 -6.30
C GLU A 114 29.99 -10.92 -7.23
N LEU A 115 29.60 -12.20 -7.14
CA LEU A 115 28.55 -12.78 -7.97
C LEU A 115 27.19 -12.18 -7.65
N PHE A 116 26.86 -12.08 -6.36
CA PHE A 116 25.55 -11.70 -5.89
C PHE A 116 25.30 -10.19 -5.87
N ILE A 117 26.27 -9.35 -6.27
CA ILE A 117 25.95 -7.96 -6.66
C ILE A 117 24.93 -7.94 -7.81
N LYS A 118 24.98 -8.94 -8.71
CA LYS A 118 24.06 -9.07 -9.85
C LYS A 118 22.72 -9.68 -9.41
N ARG A 119 21.63 -8.94 -9.67
CA ARG A 119 20.27 -9.35 -9.29
C ARG A 119 19.87 -10.69 -9.88
N GLU A 120 20.17 -10.91 -11.16
CA GLU A 120 19.77 -12.10 -11.90
C GLU A 120 20.40 -13.37 -11.29
N GLN A 121 21.63 -13.26 -10.78
CA GLN A 121 22.34 -14.37 -10.14
C GLN A 121 21.75 -14.68 -8.76
N ARG A 122 21.37 -13.65 -8.00
CA ARG A 122 20.63 -13.83 -6.73
C ARG A 122 19.30 -14.51 -6.97
N GLU A 123 18.54 -14.04 -7.96
CA GLU A 123 17.26 -14.65 -8.31
C GLU A 123 17.45 -16.12 -8.70
N MET A 124 18.43 -16.45 -9.55
CA MET A 124 18.69 -17.84 -9.93
C MET A 124 19.03 -18.72 -8.71
N PHE A 125 19.90 -18.22 -7.81
CA PHE A 125 20.28 -18.92 -6.59
C PHE A 125 19.10 -19.15 -5.65
N LEU A 126 18.22 -18.17 -5.49
CA LEU A 126 17.02 -18.28 -4.63
C LEU A 126 15.98 -19.28 -5.15
N HIS A 127 15.95 -19.55 -6.46
CA HIS A 127 15.08 -20.58 -7.04
C HIS A 127 15.68 -21.99 -6.94
N MET A 128 16.94 -22.14 -6.50
CA MET A 128 17.55 -23.44 -6.27
C MET A 128 17.04 -24.08 -4.97
N THR A 129 16.94 -25.42 -4.97
CA THR A 129 16.66 -26.16 -3.74
C THR A 129 17.81 -25.99 -2.72
N ALA A 130 17.54 -26.21 -1.44
CA ALA A 130 18.57 -26.09 -0.40
C ALA A 130 19.77 -27.03 -0.66
N ASP A 131 19.51 -28.25 -1.12
CA ASP A 131 20.56 -29.22 -1.44
C ASP A 131 21.40 -28.78 -2.65
N SER A 132 20.76 -28.21 -3.68
CA SER A 132 21.45 -27.64 -4.84
C SER A 132 22.36 -26.47 -4.45
N ARG A 133 21.90 -25.59 -3.53
CA ARG A 133 22.70 -24.46 -3.05
C ARG A 133 23.93 -24.91 -2.27
N LYS A 134 23.80 -25.91 -1.40
CA LYS A 134 24.94 -26.53 -0.72
C LYS A 134 25.97 -27.10 -1.69
N GLY A 135 25.51 -27.76 -2.75
CA GLY A 135 26.40 -28.24 -3.82
C GLY A 135 27.16 -27.11 -4.55
N CYS A 136 26.56 -25.94 -4.70
CA CYS A 136 27.25 -24.76 -5.26
C CYS A 136 28.28 -24.17 -4.28
N CYS A 137 27.97 -24.08 -2.99
CA CYS A 137 28.84 -23.46 -1.98
C CYS A 137 30.04 -24.34 -1.57
N VAL A 138 29.87 -25.66 -1.47
CA VAL A 138 30.90 -26.57 -0.90
C VAL A 138 31.91 -27.08 -1.95
N GLY A 139 31.94 -26.49 -3.16
CA GLY A 139 32.93 -26.83 -4.18
C GLY A 139 32.60 -26.45 -5.63
N GLY A 140 31.53 -25.68 -5.86
CA GLY A 140 30.97 -25.49 -7.21
C GLY A 140 30.88 -24.05 -7.72
N LEU A 141 30.99 -23.02 -6.87
CA LEU A 141 30.96 -21.61 -7.30
C LEU A 141 32.10 -21.27 -8.25
N THR A 142 33.21 -22.02 -8.18
CA THR A 142 34.37 -21.89 -9.09
C THR A 142 34.17 -22.56 -10.46
N SER A 143 33.16 -23.43 -10.64
CA SER A 143 33.06 -24.27 -11.86
C SER A 143 31.77 -24.06 -12.68
N ASN A 144 30.63 -23.73 -12.07
CA ASN A 144 29.34 -23.70 -12.78
C ASN A 144 28.75 -22.31 -13.03
N VAL A 145 29.36 -21.23 -12.52
CA VAL A 145 28.81 -19.86 -12.68
C VAL A 145 29.59 -19.01 -13.71
N ILE A 146 30.68 -19.53 -14.25
CA ILE A 146 31.52 -18.86 -15.27
C ILE A 146 31.48 -19.61 -16.61
N ARG A 147 30.36 -20.27 -16.97
CA ARG A 147 30.21 -20.85 -18.30
C ARG A 147 28.85 -20.61 -18.91
#